data_AF-A0A6J4ULD5-F1
#
_entry.id   AF-A0A6J4ULD5-F1
#
_cell.length_a   1.000
_cell.length_b   1.000
_cell.length_c   1.000
_cell.angle_alpha   90.00
_cell.angle_beta   90.00
_cell.angle_gamma   90.00
#
_symmetry.space_group_name_H-M   'P 1'
#
loop_
_entity.id
_entity.type
_entity.pdbx_description
1 polymer ?
#
loop_
_entity_poly.entity_id
_entity_poly.type
_entity_poly.pdbx_seq_one_letter_code
_entity_poly.pdbx_strand_id
1 'polypeptide(L)'
;MTAPQPTDQIARPLEIDPIAPGRALPFAARVQGILIVLLLVGFVLIGQGFSKTLYQIGLPLLVATAFLQIAFGNIPPRANAASALKLLALTFAIIAVLFVVSIRLAPTLIELGR
;
A
#
# COMPACT_ATOMS: atom_id res chain seq x y z
N MET A 1 31.48 28.85 38.41
CA MET A 1 31.53 28.46 36.99
C MET A 1 30.17 27.85 36.66
N THR A 2 29.32 28.64 36.02
CA THR A 2 27.86 28.50 36.03
C THR A 2 27.38 27.86 34.73
N ALA A 3 26.48 26.88 34.81
CA ALA A 3 25.93 26.15 33.67
C ALA A 3 25.15 27.06 32.69
N PRO A 4 25.10 26.73 31.37
CA PRO A 4 24.38 27.52 30.39
C PRO A 4 22.85 27.44 30.58
N GLN A 5 22.20 28.61 30.55
CA GLN A 5 20.75 28.80 30.74
C GLN A 5 19.93 28.36 29.51
N PRO A 6 18.76 27.72 29.68
CA PRO A 6 17.94 27.17 28.60
C PRO A 6 16.83 28.14 28.13
N THR A 7 17.17 29.39 27.80
CA THR A 7 16.15 30.45 27.55
C THR A 7 15.98 30.86 26.09
N ASP A 8 16.81 30.39 25.15
CA ASP A 8 16.81 30.88 23.76
C ASP A 8 15.99 30.03 22.76
N GLN A 9 15.26 29.01 23.21
CA GLN A 9 14.50 28.14 22.29
C GLN A 9 13.06 28.60 22.00
N ILE A 10 12.54 29.63 22.70
CA ILE A 10 11.13 30.03 22.62
C ILE A 10 10.88 31.13 21.56
N ALA A 11 11.94 31.64 20.91
CA ALA A 11 11.87 32.78 19.99
C ALA A 11 12.22 32.44 18.53
N ARG A 12 12.09 31.17 18.09
CA ARG A 12 12.16 30.89 16.65
C ARG A 12 10.83 31.25 16.01
N PRO A 13 10.77 32.29 15.14
CA PRO A 13 9.58 32.51 14.35
C PRO A 13 9.28 31.25 13.54
N LEU A 14 8.01 30.89 13.39
CA LEU A 14 7.58 29.81 12.50
C LEU A 14 8.04 30.17 11.08
N GLU A 15 9.24 29.73 10.72
CA GLU A 15 9.74 29.75 9.36
C GLU A 15 8.87 28.75 8.59
N ILE A 16 7.76 29.27 8.04
CA ILE A 16 6.89 28.53 7.13
C ILE A 16 7.73 28.27 5.89
N ASP A 17 8.36 27.10 5.85
CA ASP A 17 9.15 26.65 4.71
C ASP A 17 8.29 26.80 3.44
N PRO A 18 8.68 27.67 2.49
CA PRO A 18 7.92 27.85 1.27
C PRO A 18 7.86 26.51 0.54
N ILE A 19 6.63 26.03 0.27
CA ILE A 19 6.40 24.77 -0.46
C ILE A 19 7.07 24.92 -1.83
N ALA A 20 8.28 24.37 -1.96
CA ALA A 20 9.04 24.40 -3.21
C ALA A 20 8.20 23.77 -4.34
N PRO A 21 7.80 24.54 -5.36
CA PRO A 21 6.99 24.02 -6.45
C PRO A 21 7.88 23.20 -7.39
N GLY A 22 7.49 21.95 -7.66
CA GLY A 22 8.16 21.11 -8.66
C GLY A 22 8.76 19.78 -8.17
N ARG A 23 8.49 19.31 -6.95
CA ARG A 23 8.87 17.94 -6.58
C ARG A 23 8.04 16.94 -7.38
N ALA A 24 8.71 16.21 -8.27
CA ALA A 24 8.15 15.03 -8.91
C ALA A 24 7.48 14.15 -7.84
N LEU A 25 6.20 13.84 -8.04
CA LEU A 25 5.45 12.97 -7.12
C LEU A 25 6.26 11.70 -6.85
N PRO A 26 6.51 11.35 -5.58
CA PRO A 26 7.22 10.13 -5.25
C PRO A 26 6.57 8.93 -5.92
N PHE A 27 7.39 7.95 -6.32
CA PHE A 27 6.92 6.76 -7.04
C PHE A 27 5.74 6.08 -6.33
N ALA A 28 5.78 6.01 -4.99
CA ALA A 28 4.69 5.48 -4.17
C ALA A 28 3.37 6.23 -4.36
N ALA A 29 3.41 7.57 -4.43
CA ALA A 29 2.21 8.38 -4.67
C ALA A 29 1.60 8.16 -6.06
N ARG A 30 2.45 7.91 -7.08
CA ARG A 30 1.97 7.57 -8.44
C ARG A 30 1.29 6.22 -8.48
N VAL A 31 1.89 5.20 -7.87
CA VAL A 31 1.31 3.85 -7.78
C VAL A 31 0.01 3.88 -6.97
N GLN A 32 -0.04 4.62 -5.87
CA GLN A 32 -1.25 4.80 -5.09
C GLN A 32 -2.37 5.46 -5.91
N GLY A 33 -2.05 6.49 -6.69
CA GLY A 33 -2.99 7.09 -7.64
C GLY A 33 -3.53 6.08 -8.65
N ILE A 34 -2.66 5.26 -9.24
CA ILE A 34 -3.04 4.19 -10.18
C ILE A 34 -3.98 3.18 -9.49
N LEU A 35 -3.66 2.73 -8.28
CA LEU A 35 -4.49 1.78 -7.54
C LEU A 35 -5.86 2.36 -7.17
N ILE A 36 -5.94 3.64 -6.85
CA ILE A 36 -7.22 4.33 -6.61
C ILE A 36 -8.06 4.32 -7.89
N VAL A 37 -7.46 4.62 -9.04
CA VAL A 37 -8.15 4.57 -10.34
C VAL A 37 -8.63 3.16 -10.66
N LEU A 38 -7.79 2.13 -10.45
CA LEU A 38 -8.19 0.73 -10.65
C LEU A 38 -9.37 0.33 -9.74
N LEU A 39 -9.41 0.83 -8.50
CA LEU A 39 -10.50 0.56 -7.57
C LEU A 39 -11.82 1.13 -8.10
N LEU A 40 -11.80 2.38 -8.59
CA LEU A 40 -12.96 3.02 -9.20
C LEU A 40 -13.43 2.26 -10.45
N VAL A 41 -12.50 1.84 -11.30
CA VAL A 41 -12.80 1.01 -12.48
C VAL A 41 -13.43 -0.32 -12.04
N GLY A 42 -12.90 -0.97 -11.00
CA GLY A 42 -13.48 -2.17 -10.40
C GLY A 42 -14.91 -1.95 -9.92
N PHE A 43 -15.19 -0.85 -9.23
CA PHE A 43 -16.54 -0.50 -8.79
C PHE A 43 -17.50 -0.32 -9.97
N VAL A 44 -17.06 0.33 -11.05
CA VAL A 44 -17.86 0.49 -12.27
C VAL A 44 -18.10 -0.85 -12.96
N LEU A 45 -17.12 -1.75 -12.99
CA LEU A 45 -17.22 -3.11 -13.56
C LEU A 45 -18.22 -4.00 -12.83
N ILE A 46 -18.30 -3.88 -11.51
CA ILE A 46 -19.23 -4.67 -10.68
C ILE A 46 -20.61 -3.99 -10.64
N GLY A 47 -20.65 -2.66 -10.59
CA GLY A 47 -21.89 -1.88 -10.48
C GLY A 47 -22.74 -1.90 -11.75
N GLN A 48 -22.14 -2.17 -12.91
CA GLN A 48 -22.90 -2.36 -14.15
C GLN A 48 -23.60 -3.73 -14.14
N GLY A 49 -24.88 -3.75 -13.75
CA GLY A 49 -25.71 -4.96 -13.69
C GLY A 49 -26.03 -5.61 -15.05
N PHE A 50 -25.47 -5.12 -16.15
CA PHE A 50 -25.76 -5.58 -17.50
C PHE A 50 -24.97 -6.83 -17.93
N SER A 51 -23.77 -7.07 -17.38
CA SER A 51 -22.91 -8.15 -17.86
C SER A 51 -22.31 -8.96 -16.71
N LYS A 52 -22.71 -10.23 -16.65
CA LYS A 52 -22.18 -11.22 -15.70
C LYS A 52 -20.67 -11.46 -15.91
N THR A 53 -20.18 -11.36 -17.15
CA THR A 53 -18.76 -11.51 -17.47
C THR A 53 -17.93 -10.36 -16.89
N LEU A 54 -18.42 -9.11 -17.01
CA LEU A 54 -17.71 -7.96 -16.44
C LEU A 54 -17.72 -7.99 -14.91
N TYR A 55 -18.80 -8.49 -14.31
CA TYR A 55 -18.86 -8.73 -12.88
C TYR A 55 -17.82 -9.77 -12.41
N GLN A 56 -17.68 -10.88 -13.14
CA GLN A 56 -16.70 -11.93 -12.85
C GLN A 56 -15.25 -11.47 -12.98
N ILE A 57 -14.98 -10.44 -13.78
CA ILE A 57 -13.66 -9.83 -13.94
C ILE A 57 -13.44 -8.70 -12.92
N GLY A 58 -14.46 -7.87 -12.71
CA GLY A 58 -14.43 -6.73 -11.81
C GLY A 58 -14.22 -7.14 -10.35
N LEU A 59 -14.85 -8.24 -9.92
CA LEU A 59 -14.77 -8.70 -8.53
C LEU A 59 -13.34 -9.16 -8.12
N PRO A 60 -12.64 -10.03 -8.86
CA PRO A 60 -11.24 -10.34 -8.61
C PRO A 60 -10.34 -9.11 -8.70
N LEU A 61 -10.56 -8.24 -9.70
CA LEU A 61 -9.78 -7.03 -9.88
C LEU A 61 -9.88 -6.10 -8.67
N LEU A 62 -11.09 -5.89 -8.15
CA LEU A 62 -11.35 -5.03 -7.01
C LEU A 62 -10.72 -5.59 -5.73
N VAL A 63 -10.86 -6.90 -5.49
CA VAL A 63 -10.22 -7.59 -4.36
C VAL A 63 -8.70 -7.50 -4.43
N ALA A 64 -8.10 -7.82 -5.58
CA ALA A 64 -6.65 -7.72 -5.78
C ALA A 64 -6.15 -6.28 -5.58
N THR A 65 -6.87 -5.30 -6.13
CA THR A 65 -6.52 -3.88 -6.00
C THR A 65 -6.58 -3.42 -4.54
N ALA A 66 -7.60 -3.83 -3.79
CA ALA A 66 -7.73 -3.49 -2.37
C ALA A 66 -6.60 -4.08 -1.52
N PHE A 67 -6.22 -5.34 -1.74
CA PHE A 67 -5.06 -5.93 -1.06
C PHE A 67 -3.76 -5.22 -1.41
N LEU A 68 -3.57 -4.89 -2.68
CA LEU A 68 -2.41 -4.17 -3.15
C LEU A 68 -2.37 -2.74 -2.54
N GLN A 69 -3.52 -2.09 -2.37
CA GLN A 69 -3.62 -0.81 -1.65
C GLN A 69 -3.23 -0.91 -0.17
N ILE A 70 -3.53 -2.00 0.54
CA ILE A 70 -3.07 -2.18 1.93
C ILE A 70 -1.54 -2.29 1.97
N ALA A 71 -0.96 -3.04 1.04
CA ALA A 71 0.49 -3.22 0.95
C ALA A 71 1.23 -1.92 0.59
N PHE A 72 0.77 -1.21 -0.44
CA PHE A 72 1.38 0.04 -0.89
C PHE A 72 1.00 1.24 -0.03
N GLY A 73 -0.18 1.23 0.61
CA GLY A 73 -0.64 2.28 1.51
C GLY A 73 0.21 2.38 2.78
N ASN A 74 0.95 1.32 3.13
CA ASN A 74 1.89 1.30 4.24
C ASN A 74 3.32 1.73 3.84
N ILE A 75 3.58 2.06 2.56
CA ILE A 75 4.90 2.53 2.12
C ILE A 75 4.95 4.05 2.26
N PRO A 76 5.82 4.61 3.14
CA PRO A 76 5.87 6.05 3.33
C PRO A 76 6.25 6.77 2.01
N PRO A 77 5.52 7.83 1.62
CA PRO A 77 5.71 8.50 0.33
C PRO A 77 7.10 9.13 0.14
N ARG A 78 7.93 9.21 1.18
CA ARG A 78 9.30 9.74 1.10
C ARG A 78 10.36 8.66 0.82
N ALA A 79 9.98 7.38 0.71
CA ALA A 79 10.92 6.30 0.45
C ALA A 79 11.34 6.22 -1.04
N ASN A 80 12.63 6.05 -1.28
CA ASN A 80 13.20 5.86 -2.62
C ASN A 80 12.50 4.71 -3.35
N ALA A 81 12.33 4.82 -4.68
CA ALA A 81 11.63 3.82 -5.51
C ALA A 81 12.19 2.39 -5.32
N ALA A 82 13.50 2.26 -5.07
CA ALA A 82 14.14 0.98 -4.75
C ALA A 82 13.66 0.38 -3.41
N SER A 83 13.43 1.21 -2.38
CA SER A 83 12.88 0.76 -1.09
C SER A 83 11.41 0.36 -1.22
N ALA A 84 10.63 1.09 -2.03
CA ALA A 84 9.24 0.72 -2.32
C ALA A 84 9.15 -0.62 -3.06
N LEU A 85 10.03 -0.84 -4.05
CA LEU A 85 10.10 -2.11 -4.78
C LEU A 85 10.55 -3.28 -3.87
N LYS A 86 11.49 -3.03 -2.94
CA LYS A 86 11.91 -4.04 -1.96
C LYS A 86 10.77 -4.42 -1.00
N LEU A 87 9.98 -3.46 -0.55
CA LEU A 87 8.81 -3.71 0.30
C LEU A 87 7.69 -4.43 -0.45
N LEU A 88 7.49 -4.09 -1.73
CA LEU A 88 6.56 -4.80 -2.61
C LEU A 88 6.99 -6.27 -2.80
N ALA A 89 8.25 -6.49 -3.13
CA ALA A 89 8.81 -7.83 -3.29
C ALA A 89 8.71 -8.64 -1.99
N LEU A 90 8.97 -8.00 -0.84
CA LEU A 90 8.79 -8.63 0.48
C LEU A 90 7.32 -9.01 0.74
N THR A 91 6.38 -8.14 0.39
CA THR A 91 4.94 -8.43 0.55
C THR A 91 4.53 -9.63 -0.30
N PHE A 92 4.93 -9.67 -1.57
CA PHE A 92 4.66 -10.82 -2.45
C PHE A 92 5.33 -12.09 -1.94
N ALA A 93 6.54 -12.00 -1.38
CA ALA A 93 7.21 -13.14 -0.76
C ALA A 93 6.43 -13.67 0.44
N ILE A 94 5.92 -12.81 1.31
CA ILE A 94 5.08 -13.21 2.46
C ILE A 94 3.80 -13.91 1.97
N ILE A 95 3.12 -13.33 0.97
CA ILE A 95 1.91 -13.93 0.38
C ILE A 95 2.22 -15.32 -0.20
N ALA A 96 3.31 -15.46 -0.95
CA ALA A 96 3.73 -16.74 -1.52
C ALA A 96 4.00 -17.79 -0.44
N VAL A 97 4.69 -17.41 0.65
CA VAL A 97 4.91 -18.30 1.81
C VAL A 97 3.58 -18.73 2.43
N LEU A 98 2.66 -17.79 2.61
CA LEU A 98 1.32 -18.07 3.15
C LEU A 98 0.57 -19.10 2.30
N PHE A 99 0.57 -18.95 0.97
CA PHE A 99 -0.03 -19.93 0.07
C PHE A 99 0.61 -21.32 0.18
N VAL A 100 1.95 -21.39 0.21
CA VAL A 100 2.66 -22.66 0.34
C VAL A 100 2.30 -23.36 1.66
N VAL A 101 2.26 -22.59 2.76
CA VAL A 101 1.87 -23.11 4.08
C VAL A 101 0.42 -23.60 4.03
N SER A 102 -0.52 -22.80 3.54
CA SER A 102 -1.93 -23.18 3.44
C SER A 102 -2.16 -24.44 2.59
N ILE A 103 -1.47 -24.56 1.45
CA ILE A 103 -1.56 -25.75 0.58
C ILE A 103 -1.03 -26.99 1.29
N ARG A 104 0.07 -26.87 2.05
CA ARG A 104 0.63 -28.00 2.82
C ARG A 104 -0.19 -28.34 4.05
N LEU A 105 -0.89 -27.38 4.64
CA LEU A 105 -1.74 -27.60 5.80
C LEU A 105 -3.08 -28.25 5.42
N ALA A 106 -3.56 -28.04 4.19
CA ALA A 106 -4.82 -28.62 3.73
C ALA A 106 -4.87 -30.16 3.85
N PRO A 107 -3.89 -30.95 3.37
CA PRO A 107 -3.92 -32.40 3.52
C PRO A 107 -3.76 -32.85 4.99
N THR A 108 -2.92 -32.19 5.79
CA THR A 108 -2.73 -32.57 7.20
C THR A 108 -3.99 -32.35 8.03
N LEU A 109 -4.75 -31.29 7.76
CA LEU A 109 -6.05 -31.04 8.39
C LEU A 109 -7.10 -32.09 7.98
N ILE A 110 -7.05 -32.57 6.73
CA ILE A 110 -7.95 -33.63 6.23
C ILE A 110 -7.63 -34.98 6.91
N GLU A 111 -6.35 -35.27 7.15
CA GLU A 111 -5.93 -36.49 7.85
C GLU A 111 -6.28 -36.47 9.35
N LEU A 112 -6.25 -35.30 9.99
CA LEU A 112 -6.64 -35.11 11.40
C LEU A 112 -8.16 -35.18 11.64
N GLY A 113 -8.96 -34.85 10.62
CA GLY A 113 -10.43 -34.90 10.69
C GLY A 113 -11.02 -36.26 10.32
N ARG A 114 -10.17 -37.24 9.96
CA ARG A 114 -10.56 -38.60 9.59
C ARG A 114 -10.40 -39.55 10.77
#